data_AF-A0A8J2HGQ4-F1
#
_entry.id   AF-A0A8J2HGQ4-F1
#
_cell.length_a   1.000
_cell.length_b   1.000
_cell.length_c   1.000
_cell.angle_alpha   90.00
_cell.angle_beta   90.00
_cell.angle_gamma   90.00
#
_symmetry.space_group_name_H-M   'P 1'
#
loop_
_entity.id
_entity.type
_entity.pdbx_description
1 polymer ?
#
loop_
_entity_poly.entity_id
_entity_poly.type
_entity_poly.pdbx_seq_one_letter_code
_entity_poly.pdbx_strand_id
1 'polypeptide(L)'
;MSTFKLSDYDCIGFDLDHTLLWYNVTNMVEMEYQVLTKYLVTKKNYNPDFLQKPLTPKDIDFMQKGLVLDFDRGNILKPDSKGIIQHVNHGSTSLSLAQINSIYPNQRWESLDAFINNPLDVWEGPHSKKMRALMDYYDMPASLAFARAVDDIDSRNGGKVEKYEAWNDVTEALTNMYERGQFKKNLGEYFVNLKTNPDKYLRKCSQEIVSWLKELKKTRVTFLVTGSNLDFADFTATHTIGEDWRSLFDVVVCFAKKPGFFTGSRPFLALEGYEEAQEVKGDELTRGIYSQGNWKELKSLFGKITGKSEPKCLYLGDNLIQDVFVPAGHAGLDTVVVSEEMHAEGMDHITLPHPDAETMLSNYWGSYFSVKINNNNGEEKYEKSYWSFLIENYSKLCIPSIKLIARNPLDKIYESFDKNDLTRHGYYPAKPNGLF
;
A
#
# COMPACT_ATOMS: atom_id res chain seq x y z
N MET A 1 -17.71 -20.32 11.80
CA MET A 1 -16.96 -19.09 12.10
C MET A 1 -15.53 -19.48 12.45
N SER A 2 -14.57 -19.02 11.67
CA SER A 2 -13.14 -19.17 11.97
C SER A 2 -12.74 -18.17 13.05
N THR A 3 -11.68 -18.48 13.80
CA THR A 3 -11.19 -17.62 14.88
C THR A 3 -9.69 -17.38 14.77
N PHE A 4 -9.26 -16.25 15.32
CA PHE A 4 -7.88 -15.80 15.34
C PHE A 4 -7.46 -15.40 16.76
N LYS A 5 -6.26 -15.80 17.17
CA LYS A 5 -5.59 -15.36 18.42
C LYS A 5 -4.12 -15.09 18.14
N LEU A 6 -3.60 -13.99 18.68
CA LEU A 6 -2.17 -13.67 18.57
C LEU A 6 -1.30 -14.72 19.30
N SER A 7 -1.82 -15.30 20.37
CA SER A 7 -1.13 -16.33 21.16
C SER A 7 -0.81 -17.59 20.37
N ASP A 8 -1.50 -17.86 19.27
CA ASP A 8 -1.32 -19.09 18.47
C ASP A 8 -0.08 -19.05 17.57
N TYR A 9 0.55 -17.88 17.42
CA TYR A 9 1.70 -17.67 16.56
C TYR A 9 3.00 -17.73 17.34
N ASP A 10 4.06 -18.20 16.70
CA ASP A 10 5.42 -18.26 17.25
C ASP A 10 6.21 -17.01 16.90
N CYS A 11 5.99 -16.51 15.67
CA CYS A 11 6.66 -15.34 15.13
C CYS A 11 5.61 -14.33 14.66
N ILE A 12 5.79 -13.06 15.01
CA ILE A 12 4.87 -11.98 14.62
C ILE A 12 5.69 -10.84 13.99
N GLY A 13 5.37 -10.56 12.74
CA GLY A 13 6.08 -9.60 11.91
C GLY A 13 5.22 -8.42 11.53
N PHE A 14 5.89 -7.32 11.21
CA PHE A 14 5.26 -6.06 10.85
C PHE A 14 5.97 -5.45 9.65
N ASP A 15 5.20 -4.77 8.79
CA ASP A 15 5.73 -3.67 8.00
C ASP A 15 5.92 -2.41 8.86
N LEU A 16 6.66 -1.42 8.36
CA LEU A 16 6.91 -0.16 9.05
C LEU A 16 5.93 0.94 8.64
N ASP A 17 5.96 1.32 7.36
CA ASP A 17 5.35 2.53 6.82
C ASP A 17 3.84 2.31 6.64
N HIS A 18 2.99 3.22 7.13
CA HIS A 18 1.52 3.06 7.21
C HIS A 18 1.02 1.88 8.07
N THR A 19 1.91 1.07 8.62
CA THR A 19 1.59 -0.06 9.49
C THR A 19 1.85 0.26 10.97
N LEU A 20 3.13 0.38 11.36
CA LEU A 20 3.53 0.77 12.72
C LEU A 20 3.70 2.28 12.87
N LEU A 21 4.15 2.91 11.79
CA LEU A 21 4.34 4.34 11.65
C LEU A 21 3.23 4.90 10.77
N TRP A 22 2.63 6.01 11.18
CA TRP A 22 1.63 6.71 10.37
C TRP A 22 2.19 8.02 9.86
N TYR A 23 1.81 8.35 8.62
CA TYR A 23 2.11 9.63 8.02
C TYR A 23 0.92 10.60 8.23
N ASN A 24 1.19 11.89 8.12
CA ASN A 24 0.14 12.88 7.87
C ASN A 24 -0.18 12.82 6.38
N VAL A 25 -1.18 12.02 6.01
CA VAL A 25 -1.50 11.73 4.60
C VAL A 25 -1.80 13.02 3.83
N THR A 26 -2.49 13.97 4.45
CA THR A 26 -2.82 15.26 3.83
C THR A 26 -1.56 16.02 3.39
N ASN A 27 -0.62 16.22 4.32
CA ASN A 27 0.62 16.94 4.03
C ASN A 27 1.56 16.16 3.10
N MET A 28 1.58 14.83 3.21
CA MET A 28 2.40 13.96 2.36
C MET A 28 1.93 14.01 0.92
N VAL A 29 0.65 13.74 0.67
CA VAL A 29 0.05 13.70 -0.67
C VAL A 29 0.20 15.05 -1.39
N GLU A 30 0.02 16.16 -0.66
CA GLU A 30 0.25 17.50 -1.21
C GLU A 30 1.73 17.69 -1.63
N MET A 31 2.67 17.31 -0.77
CA MET A 31 4.10 17.41 -1.07
C MET A 31 4.49 16.52 -2.25
N GLU A 32 4.06 15.26 -2.25
CA GLU A 32 4.33 14.30 -3.32
C GLU A 32 3.80 14.80 -4.66
N TYR A 33 2.57 15.32 -4.70
CA TYR A 33 2.00 15.93 -5.90
C TYR A 33 2.86 17.11 -6.40
N GLN A 34 3.27 18.01 -5.50
CA GLN A 34 4.10 19.16 -5.86
C GLN A 34 5.46 18.74 -6.43
N VAL A 35 6.14 17.78 -5.80
CA VAL A 35 7.45 17.28 -6.26
C VAL A 35 7.31 16.55 -7.60
N LEU A 36 6.28 15.70 -7.74
CA LEU A 36 5.98 14.95 -8.94
C LEU A 36 5.74 15.89 -10.13
N THR A 37 4.83 16.84 -9.99
CA THR A 37 4.46 17.76 -11.08
C THR A 37 5.58 18.73 -11.42
N LYS A 38 6.40 19.15 -10.46
CA LYS A 38 7.61 19.94 -10.73
C LYS A 38 8.61 19.19 -11.59
N TYR A 39 8.82 17.88 -11.36
CA TYR A 39 9.65 17.08 -12.24
C TYR A 39 9.07 17.01 -13.65
N LEU A 40 7.77 16.74 -13.79
CA LEU A 40 7.10 16.67 -15.09
C LEU A 40 7.22 17.98 -15.87
N VAL A 41 7.01 19.13 -15.24
CA VAL A 41 7.17 20.44 -15.90
C VAL A 41 8.63 20.70 -16.27
N THR A 42 9.56 20.52 -15.34
CA THR A 42 10.95 20.99 -15.51
C THR A 42 11.86 20.02 -16.29
N LYS A 43 11.55 18.72 -16.26
CA LYS A 43 12.36 17.67 -16.91
C LYS A 43 11.68 17.05 -18.12
N LYS A 44 10.35 17.07 -18.15
CA LYS A 44 9.54 16.41 -19.19
C LYS A 44 8.73 17.38 -20.05
N ASN A 45 8.86 18.69 -19.79
CA ASN A 45 8.26 19.77 -20.58
C ASN A 45 6.72 19.74 -20.66
N TYR A 46 6.05 19.23 -19.62
CA TYR A 46 4.60 19.38 -19.50
C TYR A 46 4.22 20.82 -19.19
N ASN A 47 3.03 21.24 -19.64
CA ASN A 47 2.56 22.60 -19.43
C ASN A 47 2.23 22.86 -17.94
N PRO A 48 2.87 23.86 -17.28
CA PRO A 48 2.59 24.19 -15.89
C PRO A 48 1.13 24.61 -15.62
N ASP A 49 0.40 25.15 -16.61
CA ASP A 49 -1.01 25.54 -16.44
C ASP A 49 -1.93 24.35 -16.15
N PHE A 50 -1.55 23.15 -16.60
CA PHE A 50 -2.26 21.92 -16.29
C PHE A 50 -1.76 21.30 -14.98
N LEU A 51 -0.43 21.16 -14.84
CA LEU A 51 0.18 20.33 -13.80
C LEU A 51 0.40 21.08 -12.48
N GLN A 52 0.70 22.38 -12.52
CA GLN A 52 1.04 23.19 -11.34
C GLN A 52 -0.05 24.18 -10.92
N LYS A 53 -1.26 24.05 -11.46
CA LYS A 53 -2.41 24.80 -10.93
C LYS A 53 -2.68 24.39 -9.46
N PRO A 54 -3.07 25.35 -8.59
CA PRO A 54 -3.35 25.08 -7.19
C PRO A 54 -4.32 23.90 -7.00
N LEU A 55 -4.04 23.03 -6.04
CA LEU A 55 -4.93 21.93 -5.69
C LEU A 55 -6.21 22.51 -5.05
N THR A 56 -7.35 22.13 -5.61
CA THR A 56 -8.67 22.42 -5.05
C THR A 56 -9.18 21.22 -4.26
N PRO A 57 -10.21 21.37 -3.40
CA PRO A 57 -10.83 20.22 -2.72
C PRO A 57 -11.31 19.13 -3.69
N LYS A 58 -11.73 19.49 -4.92
CA LYS A 58 -12.11 18.52 -5.96
C LYS A 58 -10.92 17.73 -6.50
N ASP A 59 -9.74 18.34 -6.54
CA ASP A 59 -8.53 17.67 -6.96
C ASP A 59 -8.07 16.67 -5.90
N ILE A 60 -8.20 17.02 -4.62
CA ILE A 60 -7.97 16.09 -3.51
C ILE A 60 -8.96 14.92 -3.57
N ASP A 61 -10.25 15.21 -3.70
CA ASP A 61 -11.32 14.20 -3.81
C ASP A 61 -11.17 13.27 -5.02
N PHE A 62 -10.43 13.68 -6.06
CA PHE A 62 -10.09 12.87 -7.23
C PHE A 62 -8.96 11.87 -6.96
N MET A 63 -8.05 12.17 -6.04
CA MET A 63 -6.93 11.28 -5.71
C MET A 63 -7.43 10.17 -4.80
N GLN A 64 -7.38 8.92 -5.27
CA GLN A 64 -7.80 7.77 -4.48
C GLN A 64 -6.86 6.59 -4.67
N LYS A 65 -6.54 5.92 -3.56
CA LYS A 65 -5.89 4.60 -3.56
C LYS A 65 -6.77 3.57 -4.24
N GLY A 66 -6.16 2.68 -5.00
CA GLY A 66 -6.83 1.54 -5.59
C GLY A 66 -7.38 1.74 -7.00
N LEU A 67 -7.13 2.89 -7.61
CA LEU A 67 -7.41 3.13 -9.03
C LEU A 67 -6.42 2.39 -9.93
N VAL A 68 -6.83 2.09 -11.16
CA VAL A 68 -6.00 1.43 -12.18
C VAL A 68 -5.75 2.36 -13.35
N LEU A 69 -4.50 2.53 -13.73
CA LEU A 69 -4.09 3.33 -14.88
C LEU A 69 -3.96 2.44 -16.12
N ASP A 70 -4.58 2.85 -17.23
CA ASP A 70 -4.35 2.31 -18.57
C ASP A 70 -3.46 3.31 -19.33
N PHE A 71 -2.20 2.91 -19.53
CA PHE A 71 -1.18 3.79 -20.08
C PHE A 71 -1.46 4.11 -21.53
N ASP A 72 -1.79 3.08 -22.33
CA ASP A 72 -1.93 3.22 -23.77
C ASP A 72 -3.08 4.17 -24.11
N ARG A 73 -4.15 4.17 -23.32
CA ARG A 73 -5.37 4.96 -23.61
C ARG A 73 -5.51 6.24 -22.80
N GLY A 74 -4.56 6.54 -21.92
CA GLY A 74 -4.65 7.74 -21.06
C GLY A 74 -5.84 7.69 -20.09
N ASN A 75 -6.22 6.50 -19.63
CA ASN A 75 -7.43 6.31 -18.84
C ASN A 75 -7.13 5.91 -17.38
N ILE A 76 -8.03 6.31 -16.48
CA ILE A 76 -8.04 5.94 -15.07
C ILE A 76 -9.32 5.17 -14.81
N LEU A 77 -9.19 3.95 -14.29
CA LEU A 77 -10.25 2.96 -14.16
C LEU A 77 -10.53 2.69 -12.69
N LYS A 78 -11.81 2.52 -12.36
CA LYS A 78 -12.27 1.91 -11.12
C LYS A 78 -13.07 0.64 -11.42
N PRO A 79 -12.40 -0.53 -11.40
CA PRO A 79 -13.05 -1.81 -11.63
C PRO A 79 -13.60 -2.42 -10.34
N ASP A 80 -14.62 -3.27 -10.48
CA ASP A 80 -15.08 -4.12 -9.37
C ASP A 80 -14.17 -5.35 -9.17
N SER A 81 -14.47 -6.13 -8.13
CA SER A 81 -13.74 -7.36 -7.77
C SER A 81 -13.74 -8.46 -8.84
N LYS A 82 -14.59 -8.37 -9.87
CA LYS A 82 -14.65 -9.33 -10.99
C LYS A 82 -13.93 -8.80 -12.24
N GLY A 83 -13.28 -7.65 -12.15
CA GLY A 83 -12.60 -7.00 -13.26
C GLY A 83 -13.54 -6.29 -14.24
N ILE A 84 -14.81 -6.06 -13.86
CA ILE A 84 -15.71 -5.26 -14.68
C ILE A 84 -15.41 -3.79 -14.42
N ILE A 85 -15.08 -3.06 -15.49
CA ILE A 85 -14.74 -1.63 -15.44
C ILE A 85 -16.03 -0.83 -15.25
N GLN A 86 -16.23 -0.29 -14.04
CA GLN A 86 -17.46 0.45 -13.71
C GLN A 86 -17.32 1.93 -14.04
N HIS A 87 -16.22 2.57 -13.63
CA HIS A 87 -15.96 3.98 -13.89
C HIS A 87 -14.65 4.17 -14.66
N VAL A 88 -14.67 5.12 -15.59
CA VAL A 88 -13.49 5.50 -16.37
C VAL A 88 -13.43 7.02 -16.50
N ASN A 89 -12.25 7.56 -16.26
CA ASN A 89 -11.87 8.87 -16.75
C ASN A 89 -10.85 8.76 -17.85
N HIS A 90 -10.97 9.62 -18.86
CA HIS A 90 -9.89 9.93 -19.79
C HIS A 90 -9.31 11.29 -19.38
N GLY A 91 -8.04 11.33 -19.00
CA GLY A 91 -7.50 12.49 -18.31
C GLY A 91 -8.36 12.86 -17.08
N SER A 92 -8.74 14.13 -16.94
CA SER A 92 -9.65 14.56 -15.87
C SER A 92 -11.14 14.39 -16.21
N THR A 93 -11.49 13.83 -17.37
CA THR A 93 -12.87 13.82 -17.88
C THR A 93 -13.52 12.43 -17.75
N SER A 94 -14.66 12.37 -17.07
CA SER A 94 -15.43 11.12 -16.93
C SER A 94 -16.06 10.67 -18.25
N LEU A 95 -16.05 9.37 -18.49
CA LEU A 95 -16.63 8.75 -19.69
C LEU A 95 -18.02 8.16 -19.39
N SER A 96 -18.93 8.31 -20.35
CA SER A 96 -20.24 7.65 -20.32
C SER A 96 -20.10 6.13 -20.53
N LEU A 97 -21.10 5.35 -20.08
CA LEU A 97 -21.13 3.90 -20.28
C LEU A 97 -21.01 3.49 -21.76
N ALA A 98 -21.55 4.29 -22.68
CA ALA A 98 -21.41 4.06 -24.13
C ALA A 98 -19.96 4.21 -24.60
N GLN A 99 -19.26 5.25 -24.12
CA GLN A 99 -17.83 5.45 -24.41
C GLN A 99 -16.97 4.36 -23.78
N ILE A 100 -17.27 3.95 -22.54
CA ILE A 100 -16.58 2.85 -21.87
C ILE A 100 -16.72 1.57 -22.69
N ASN A 101 -17.93 1.19 -23.10
CA ASN A 101 -18.16 -0.01 -23.91
C ASN A 101 -17.50 0.06 -25.30
N SER A 102 -17.36 1.25 -25.87
CA SER A 102 -16.64 1.44 -27.13
C SER A 102 -15.13 1.22 -26.98
N ILE A 103 -14.56 1.55 -25.83
CA ILE A 103 -13.12 1.45 -25.57
C ILE A 103 -12.75 0.07 -25.00
N TYR A 104 -13.59 -0.43 -24.09
CA TYR A 104 -13.48 -1.69 -23.38
C TYR A 104 -14.74 -2.53 -23.63
N PRO A 105 -14.77 -3.32 -24.72
CA PRO A 105 -15.91 -4.18 -25.01
C PRO A 105 -16.25 -5.08 -23.82
N ASN A 106 -17.54 -5.17 -23.47
CA ASN A 106 -18.04 -5.86 -22.27
C ASN A 106 -17.48 -5.31 -20.95
N GLN A 107 -17.01 -4.05 -20.94
CA GLN A 107 -16.36 -3.40 -19.80
C GLN A 107 -15.16 -4.20 -19.26
N ARG A 108 -14.45 -4.90 -20.15
CA ARG A 108 -13.30 -5.74 -19.79
C ARG A 108 -12.05 -5.38 -20.57
N TRP A 109 -10.91 -5.71 -19.97
CA TRP A 109 -9.60 -5.49 -20.53
C TRP A 109 -8.64 -6.59 -20.07
N GLU A 110 -7.93 -7.20 -21.02
CA GLU A 110 -7.00 -8.31 -20.78
C GLU A 110 -5.98 -8.05 -19.67
N SER A 111 -5.34 -6.87 -19.65
CA SER A 111 -4.36 -6.55 -18.59
C SER A 111 -5.01 -6.44 -17.21
N LEU A 112 -6.23 -5.90 -17.16
CA LEU A 112 -6.99 -5.85 -15.92
C LEU A 112 -7.42 -7.26 -15.49
N ASP A 113 -7.90 -8.10 -16.41
CA ASP A 113 -8.24 -9.49 -16.10
C ASP A 113 -7.02 -10.26 -15.57
N ALA A 114 -5.82 -10.04 -16.14
CA ALA A 114 -4.57 -10.59 -15.62
C ALA A 114 -4.29 -10.10 -14.18
N PHE A 115 -4.41 -8.80 -13.92
CA PHE A 115 -4.26 -8.23 -12.56
C PHE A 115 -5.23 -8.85 -11.54
N ILE A 116 -6.51 -8.98 -11.90
CA ILE A 116 -7.54 -9.52 -11.01
C ILE A 116 -7.27 -10.99 -10.68
N ASN A 117 -6.85 -11.78 -11.67
CA ASN A 117 -6.54 -13.20 -11.49
C ASN A 117 -5.27 -13.41 -10.66
N ASN A 118 -4.21 -12.65 -10.96
CA ASN A 118 -2.94 -12.71 -10.24
C ASN A 118 -2.22 -11.35 -10.33
N PRO A 119 -2.20 -10.56 -9.23
CA PRO A 119 -1.51 -9.27 -9.20
C PRO A 119 -0.02 -9.32 -9.56
N LEU A 120 0.64 -10.47 -9.42
CA LEU A 120 2.04 -10.62 -9.79
C LEU A 120 2.26 -10.59 -11.32
N ASP A 121 1.25 -10.90 -12.13
CA ASP A 121 1.35 -10.92 -13.59
C ASP A 121 1.48 -9.50 -14.19
N VAL A 122 1.17 -8.47 -13.41
CA VAL A 122 1.36 -7.06 -13.78
C VAL A 122 2.50 -6.39 -13.01
N TRP A 123 3.21 -7.14 -12.15
CA TRP A 123 4.39 -6.63 -11.46
C TRP A 123 5.60 -6.54 -12.40
N GLU A 124 5.75 -7.54 -13.25
CA GLU A 124 6.77 -7.62 -14.30
C GLU A 124 6.15 -8.14 -15.60
N GLY A 125 6.89 -8.08 -16.71
CA GLY A 125 6.45 -8.65 -17.99
C GLY A 125 5.59 -7.73 -18.88
N PRO A 126 4.81 -8.29 -19.82
CA PRO A 126 4.10 -7.50 -20.83
C PRO A 126 2.98 -6.62 -20.28
N HIS A 127 2.24 -7.07 -19.26
CA HIS A 127 1.12 -6.30 -18.70
C HIS A 127 1.58 -5.15 -17.81
N SER A 128 2.75 -5.26 -17.14
CA SER A 128 3.32 -4.16 -16.36
C SER A 128 3.72 -2.95 -17.21
N LYS A 129 3.83 -3.13 -18.54
CA LYS A 129 4.06 -2.05 -19.52
C LYS A 129 2.78 -1.39 -20.02
N LYS A 130 1.61 -1.90 -19.62
CA LYS A 130 0.30 -1.42 -20.08
C LYS A 130 -0.52 -0.80 -18.96
N MET A 131 -0.32 -1.27 -17.72
CA MET A 131 -1.11 -0.81 -16.58
C MET A 131 -0.34 -0.71 -15.28
N ARG A 132 -0.91 0.06 -14.35
CA ARG A 132 -0.52 0.05 -12.93
C ARG A 132 -1.75 0.26 -12.06
N ALA A 133 -1.87 -0.52 -10.99
CA ALA A 133 -2.74 -0.19 -9.87
C ALA A 133 -2.01 0.73 -8.89
N LEU A 134 -2.67 1.79 -8.43
CA LEU A 134 -2.15 2.67 -7.38
C LEU A 134 -2.50 2.02 -6.03
N MET A 135 -1.49 1.62 -5.27
CA MET A 135 -1.65 0.66 -4.16
C MET A 135 -1.50 1.29 -2.78
N ASP A 136 -0.86 2.44 -2.69
CA ASP A 136 -0.50 3.09 -1.43
C ASP A 136 -0.59 4.62 -1.56
N TYR A 137 -0.35 5.31 -0.44
CA TYR A 137 -0.43 6.76 -0.43
C TYR A 137 0.73 7.42 -1.17
N TYR A 138 1.85 6.71 -1.41
CA TYR A 138 3.02 7.23 -2.13
C TYR A 138 2.81 7.33 -3.64
N ASP A 139 1.95 6.48 -4.21
CA ASP A 139 1.58 6.53 -5.62
C ASP A 139 0.17 7.05 -5.90
N MET A 140 -0.66 7.24 -4.87
CA MET A 140 -1.98 7.86 -4.99
C MET A 140 -1.98 9.23 -5.73
N PRO A 141 -1.05 10.18 -5.47
CA PRO A 141 -1.03 11.47 -6.17
C PRO A 141 -0.75 11.35 -7.68
N ALA A 142 -0.19 10.23 -8.11
CA ALA A 142 0.07 9.95 -9.52
C ALA A 142 -1.22 9.86 -10.34
N SER A 143 -2.36 9.52 -9.73
CA SER A 143 -3.68 9.53 -10.39
C SER A 143 -3.98 10.89 -11.04
N LEU A 144 -3.93 11.97 -10.25
CA LEU A 144 -4.19 13.32 -10.71
C LEU A 144 -3.08 13.85 -11.62
N ALA A 145 -1.82 13.54 -11.33
CA ALA A 145 -0.70 13.96 -12.17
C ALA A 145 -0.79 13.32 -13.57
N PHE A 146 -1.11 12.03 -13.64
CA PHE A 146 -1.36 11.31 -14.89
C PHE A 146 -2.59 11.88 -15.62
N ALA A 147 -3.70 12.14 -14.92
CA ALA A 147 -4.89 12.75 -15.52
C ALA A 147 -4.56 14.09 -16.21
N ARG A 148 -3.91 15.00 -15.50
CA ARG A 148 -3.55 16.33 -16.00
C ARG A 148 -2.47 16.28 -17.09
N ALA A 149 -1.57 15.29 -17.05
CA ALA A 149 -0.61 15.04 -18.13
C ALA A 149 -1.32 14.58 -19.42
N VAL A 150 -2.33 13.73 -19.31
CA VAL A 150 -3.19 13.33 -20.44
C VAL A 150 -3.94 14.54 -21.00
N ASP A 151 -4.53 15.38 -20.14
CA ASP A 151 -5.25 16.59 -20.57
C ASP A 151 -4.32 17.57 -21.33
N ASP A 152 -3.08 17.74 -20.89
CA ASP A 152 -2.06 18.54 -21.59
C ASP A 152 -1.70 17.94 -22.96
N ILE A 153 -1.51 16.62 -23.03
CA ILE A 153 -1.24 15.93 -24.31
C ILE A 153 -2.40 16.15 -25.28
N ASP A 154 -3.65 15.98 -24.83
CA ASP A 154 -4.83 16.21 -25.66
C ASP A 154 -4.90 17.66 -26.14
N SER A 155 -4.65 18.61 -25.25
CA SER A 155 -4.68 20.03 -25.58
C SER A 155 -3.64 20.40 -26.66
N ARG A 156 -2.43 19.83 -26.59
CA ARG A 156 -1.36 20.05 -27.57
C ARG A 156 -1.63 19.41 -28.93
N ASN A 157 -2.37 18.30 -28.97
CA ASN A 157 -2.65 17.55 -30.19
C ASN A 157 -4.02 17.87 -30.81
N GLY A 158 -4.81 18.75 -30.17
CA GLY A 158 -6.16 19.09 -30.62
C GLY A 158 -7.20 17.99 -30.36
N GLY A 159 -6.93 17.09 -29.42
CA GLY A 159 -7.78 15.97 -29.04
C GLY A 159 -6.99 14.71 -28.71
N LYS A 160 -7.72 13.60 -28.56
CA LYS A 160 -7.16 12.31 -28.17
C LYS A 160 -6.14 11.79 -29.17
N VAL A 161 -5.07 11.18 -28.67
CA VAL A 161 -4.05 10.50 -29.48
C VAL A 161 -4.24 8.98 -29.45
N GLU A 162 -3.63 8.27 -30.40
CA GLU A 162 -3.75 6.81 -30.48
C GLU A 162 -3.08 6.08 -29.31
N LYS A 163 -2.01 6.66 -28.77
CA LYS A 163 -1.23 6.10 -27.67
C LYS A 163 -0.64 7.18 -26.78
N TYR A 164 -0.76 7.01 -25.46
CA TYR A 164 -0.14 7.90 -24.47
C TYR A 164 1.13 7.28 -23.89
N GLU A 165 2.11 8.14 -23.61
CA GLU A 165 3.37 7.76 -22.94
C GLU A 165 3.53 8.51 -21.61
N ALA A 166 2.47 9.18 -21.13
CA ALA A 166 2.49 9.99 -19.91
C ALA A 166 2.94 9.19 -18.67
N TRP A 167 2.58 7.91 -18.62
CA TRP A 167 2.96 7.06 -17.49
C TRP A 167 4.47 6.83 -17.38
N ASN A 168 5.20 6.77 -18.50
CA ASN A 168 6.66 6.60 -18.46
C ASN A 168 7.32 7.80 -17.76
N ASP A 169 6.84 9.01 -18.06
CA ASP A 169 7.32 10.23 -17.44
C ASP A 169 6.93 10.33 -15.96
N VAL A 170 5.69 9.95 -15.62
CA VAL A 170 5.22 9.89 -14.23
C VAL A 170 6.03 8.86 -13.42
N THR A 171 6.30 7.69 -14.00
CA THR A 171 7.11 6.64 -13.34
C THR A 171 8.54 7.09 -13.11
N GLU A 172 9.14 7.76 -14.09
CA GLU A 172 10.50 8.29 -13.93
C GLU A 172 10.54 9.36 -12.83
N ALA A 173 9.54 10.22 -12.75
CA ALA A 173 9.43 11.23 -11.72
C ALA A 173 9.24 10.61 -10.31
N LEU A 174 8.36 9.61 -10.17
CA LEU A 174 8.21 8.85 -8.92
C LEU A 174 9.52 8.15 -8.53
N THR A 175 10.20 7.52 -9.50
CA THR A 175 11.49 6.85 -9.28
C THR A 175 12.56 7.84 -8.82
N ASN A 176 12.59 9.05 -9.39
CA ASN A 176 13.51 10.11 -8.96
C ASN A 176 13.18 10.64 -7.55
N MET A 177 11.90 10.78 -7.23
CA MET A 177 11.43 11.27 -5.92
C MET A 177 11.85 10.34 -4.79
N TYR A 178 11.65 9.03 -4.97
CA TYR A 178 11.91 8.01 -3.96
C TYR A 178 13.27 7.32 -4.11
N GLU A 179 14.17 7.83 -4.97
CA GLU A 179 15.50 7.25 -5.15
C GLU A 179 16.24 7.22 -3.81
N ARG A 180 16.65 6.03 -3.35
CA ARG A 180 17.37 5.81 -2.07
C ARG A 180 18.53 6.80 -1.87
N GLY A 181 19.28 7.10 -2.94
CA GLY A 181 20.43 7.98 -2.88
C GLY A 181 20.11 9.42 -2.46
N GLN A 182 18.88 9.88 -2.72
CA GLN A 182 18.42 11.23 -2.39
C GLN A 182 18.40 11.45 -0.87
N PHE A 183 17.87 10.49 -0.09
CA PHE A 183 17.83 10.61 1.38
C PHE A 183 19.23 10.76 1.97
N LYS A 184 20.16 9.85 1.64
CA LYS A 184 21.54 9.87 2.14
C LYS A 184 22.27 11.16 1.79
N LYS A 185 22.11 11.65 0.55
CA LYS A 185 22.76 12.87 0.06
C LYS A 185 22.05 14.15 0.52
N ASN A 186 20.92 14.04 1.22
CA ASN A 186 20.04 15.16 1.56
C ASN A 186 19.66 15.99 0.33
N LEU A 187 19.27 15.29 -0.73
CA LEU A 187 18.79 15.83 -2.00
C LEU A 187 17.33 15.45 -2.20
N GLY A 188 16.70 16.06 -3.21
CA GLY A 188 15.31 15.80 -3.55
C GLY A 188 14.36 16.47 -2.57
N GLU A 189 13.39 17.21 -3.10
CA GLU A 189 12.47 18.02 -2.28
C GLU A 189 11.68 17.17 -1.29
N TYR A 190 11.29 15.94 -1.66
CA TYR A 190 10.60 15.00 -0.78
C TYR A 190 11.38 14.74 0.52
N PHE A 191 12.60 14.21 0.41
CA PHE A 191 13.40 13.86 1.59
C PHE A 191 13.92 15.09 2.35
N VAL A 192 14.26 16.19 1.65
CA VAL A 192 14.70 17.43 2.29
C VAL A 192 13.58 18.04 3.13
N ASN A 193 12.34 18.11 2.59
CA ASN A 193 11.20 18.64 3.34
C ASN A 193 10.86 17.77 4.55
N LEU A 194 10.86 16.44 4.36
CA LEU A 194 10.60 15.47 5.41
C LEU A 194 11.63 15.55 6.55
N LYS A 195 12.93 15.68 6.23
CA LYS A 195 14.00 15.86 7.22
C LYS A 195 13.93 17.20 7.95
N THR A 196 13.55 18.26 7.23
CA THR A 196 13.52 19.62 7.80
C THR A 196 12.34 19.79 8.76
N ASN A 197 11.18 19.19 8.45
CA ASN A 197 9.96 19.34 9.25
C ASN A 197 9.26 17.98 9.49
N PRO A 198 9.89 17.03 10.20
CA PRO A 198 9.35 15.68 10.33
C PRO A 198 7.97 15.64 10.98
N ASP A 199 7.68 16.50 11.98
CA ASP A 199 6.36 16.56 12.64
C ASP A 199 5.22 17.03 11.71
N LYS A 200 5.55 17.68 10.59
CA LYS A 200 4.54 18.03 9.57
C LYS A 200 4.04 16.78 8.85
N TYR A 201 4.89 15.77 8.68
CA TYR A 201 4.67 14.64 7.78
C TYR A 201 4.54 13.31 8.51
N LEU A 202 5.05 13.18 9.73
CA LEU A 202 5.08 11.96 10.52
C LEU A 202 4.22 12.12 11.77
N ARG A 203 3.40 11.10 12.07
CA ARG A 203 2.62 11.01 13.30
C ARG A 203 3.37 10.16 14.32
N LYS A 204 3.43 10.62 15.58
CA LYS A 204 4.05 9.85 16.66
C LYS A 204 3.30 8.55 16.88
N CYS A 205 4.04 7.45 17.00
CA CYS A 205 3.48 6.15 17.34
C CYS A 205 2.95 6.19 18.78
N SER A 206 1.83 5.53 19.03
CA SER A 206 1.25 5.50 20.37
C SER A 206 2.12 4.67 21.33
N GLN A 207 2.31 5.15 22.55
CA GLN A 207 3.07 4.43 23.57
C GLN A 207 2.45 3.06 23.94
N GLU A 208 1.14 2.92 23.71
CA GLU A 208 0.41 1.66 23.85
C GLU A 208 0.95 0.59 22.88
N ILE A 209 1.20 0.94 21.61
CA ILE A 209 1.78 0.03 20.60
C ILE A 209 3.22 -0.33 20.98
N VAL A 210 4.03 0.66 21.37
CA VAL A 210 5.43 0.43 21.78
C VAL A 210 5.50 -0.53 22.97
N SER A 211 4.63 -0.35 23.97
CA SER A 211 4.57 -1.21 25.14
C SER A 211 4.12 -2.62 24.77
N TRP A 212 3.13 -2.73 23.89
CA TRP A 212 2.65 -4.02 23.38
C TRP A 212 3.72 -4.79 22.59
N LEU A 213 4.51 -4.13 21.75
CA LEU A 213 5.64 -4.75 21.05
C LEU A 213 6.69 -5.29 22.02
N LYS A 214 6.97 -4.56 23.12
CA LYS A 214 7.87 -5.04 24.19
C LYS A 214 7.31 -6.30 24.86
N GLU A 215 6.01 -6.34 25.15
CA GLU A 215 5.37 -7.54 25.72
C GLU A 215 5.35 -8.72 24.75
N LEU A 216 5.08 -8.49 23.47
CA LEU A 216 5.15 -9.51 22.43
C LEU A 216 6.52 -10.17 22.38
N LYS A 217 7.58 -9.38 22.32
CA LYS A 217 8.96 -9.87 22.21
C LYS A 217 9.40 -10.74 23.38
N LYS A 218 8.79 -10.60 24.57
CA LYS A 218 9.10 -11.48 25.71
C LYS A 218 8.75 -12.94 25.46
N THR A 219 7.77 -13.21 24.58
CA THR A 219 7.20 -14.55 24.41
C THR A 219 7.12 -15.01 22.96
N ARG A 220 7.40 -14.15 21.99
CA ARG A 220 7.31 -14.39 20.54
C ARG A 220 8.56 -13.85 19.86
N VAL A 221 8.92 -14.45 18.73
CA VAL A 221 9.94 -13.86 17.84
C VAL A 221 9.31 -12.69 17.12
N THR A 222 9.78 -11.47 17.37
CA THR A 222 9.27 -10.28 16.69
C THR A 222 10.16 -9.89 15.52
N PHE A 223 9.57 -9.52 14.38
CA PHE A 223 10.37 -9.10 13.23
C PHE A 223 9.77 -7.91 12.48
N LEU A 224 10.63 -7.14 11.82
CA LEU A 224 10.23 -6.02 10.97
C LEU A 224 10.72 -6.30 9.55
N VAL A 225 9.86 -6.16 8.54
CA VAL A 225 10.23 -6.24 7.12
C VAL A 225 9.72 -4.98 6.44
N THR A 226 10.63 -4.08 6.05
CA THR A 226 10.26 -2.81 5.41
C THR A 226 10.87 -2.69 4.02
N GLY A 227 10.13 -2.02 3.11
CA GLY A 227 10.66 -1.59 1.81
C GLY A 227 11.70 -0.47 1.93
N SER A 228 11.71 0.25 3.04
CA SER A 228 12.59 1.38 3.32
C SER A 228 14.03 0.96 3.55
N ASN A 229 15.00 1.74 3.04
CA ASN A 229 16.40 1.57 3.38
C ASN A 229 16.65 1.89 4.87
N LEU A 230 17.70 1.32 5.47
CA LEU A 230 17.93 1.45 6.92
C LEU A 230 18.07 2.91 7.37
N ASP A 231 18.73 3.78 6.61
CA ASP A 231 18.88 5.20 6.98
C ASP A 231 17.53 5.92 7.08
N PHE A 232 16.66 5.71 6.10
CA PHE A 232 15.32 6.28 6.08
C PHE A 232 14.43 5.67 7.17
N ALA A 233 14.40 4.34 7.26
CA ALA A 233 13.65 3.62 8.29
C ALA A 233 14.08 4.02 9.70
N ASP A 234 15.39 4.20 9.92
CA ASP A 234 15.91 4.63 11.20
C ASP A 234 15.50 6.06 11.56
N PHE A 235 15.56 6.98 10.61
CA PHE A 235 15.11 8.35 10.82
C PHE A 235 13.61 8.41 11.17
N THR A 236 12.77 7.73 10.39
CA THR A 236 11.31 7.77 10.59
C THR A 236 10.91 7.02 11.86
N ALA A 237 11.47 5.84 12.13
CA ALA A 237 11.18 5.06 13.32
C ALA A 237 11.73 5.73 14.60
N THR A 238 12.94 6.29 14.57
CA THR A 238 13.47 7.05 15.71
C THR A 238 12.58 8.25 16.05
N HIS A 239 12.14 8.99 15.03
CA HIS A 239 11.25 10.13 15.25
C HIS A 239 9.88 9.70 15.79
N THR A 240 9.30 8.61 15.30
CA THR A 240 7.90 8.26 15.59
C THR A 240 7.73 7.25 16.73
N ILE A 241 8.57 6.23 16.79
CA ILE A 241 8.52 5.13 17.76
C ILE A 241 9.49 5.40 18.93
N GLY A 242 10.66 5.97 18.64
CA GLY A 242 11.69 6.35 19.62
C GLY A 242 13.07 5.77 19.28
N GLU A 243 14.11 6.31 19.92
CA GLU A 243 15.53 5.96 19.70
C GLU A 243 15.81 4.44 19.75
N ASP A 244 15.18 3.74 20.68
CA ASP A 244 15.39 2.31 20.91
C ASP A 244 14.47 1.40 20.04
N TRP A 245 13.86 1.91 18.97
CA TRP A 245 12.87 1.15 18.18
C TRP A 245 13.40 -0.21 17.70
N ARG A 246 14.69 -0.31 17.37
CA ARG A 246 15.34 -1.56 16.95
C ARG A 246 15.23 -2.66 18.00
N SER A 247 15.22 -2.30 19.29
CA SER A 247 15.15 -3.24 20.39
C SER A 247 13.79 -3.95 20.48
N LEU A 248 12.77 -3.46 19.76
CA LEU A 248 11.42 -4.05 19.72
C LEU A 248 11.36 -5.32 18.86
N PHE A 249 12.39 -5.59 18.06
CA PHE A 249 12.44 -6.69 17.10
C PHE A 249 13.62 -7.64 17.39
N ASP A 250 13.45 -8.94 17.13
CA ASP A 250 14.54 -9.92 17.09
C ASP A 250 15.30 -9.86 15.76
N VAL A 251 14.58 -9.58 14.66
CA VAL A 251 15.14 -9.43 13.32
C VAL A 251 14.53 -8.22 12.62
N VAL A 252 15.37 -7.39 12.00
CA VAL A 252 14.92 -6.29 11.12
C VAL A 252 15.48 -6.52 9.72
N VAL A 253 14.60 -6.50 8.73
CA VAL A 253 14.95 -6.58 7.31
C VAL A 253 14.55 -5.27 6.64
N CYS A 254 15.54 -4.48 6.25
CA CYS A 254 15.38 -3.25 5.50
C CYS A 254 15.53 -3.52 4.00
N PHE A 255 15.03 -2.59 3.18
CA PHE A 255 15.08 -2.66 1.72
C PHE A 255 14.71 -4.05 1.19
N ALA A 256 13.65 -4.63 1.76
CA ALA A 256 13.27 -6.03 1.52
C ALA A 256 12.93 -6.30 0.04
N LYS A 257 12.58 -5.24 -0.73
CA LYS A 257 12.13 -5.33 -2.12
C LYS A 257 10.96 -6.30 -2.25
N LYS A 258 9.92 -6.08 -1.44
CA LYS A 258 8.62 -6.75 -1.57
C LYS A 258 8.04 -6.48 -2.99
N PRO A 259 7.23 -7.38 -3.54
CA PRO A 259 6.86 -8.70 -3.03
C PRO A 259 7.98 -9.75 -3.19
N GLY A 260 9.06 -9.44 -3.92
CA GLY A 260 10.14 -10.38 -4.23
C GLY A 260 10.86 -10.98 -3.00
N PHE A 261 10.74 -10.35 -1.82
CA PHE A 261 11.21 -10.93 -0.56
C PHE A 261 10.52 -12.28 -0.26
N PHE A 262 9.22 -12.37 -0.52
CA PHE A 262 8.40 -13.53 -0.18
C PHE A 262 8.41 -14.62 -1.26
N THR A 263 8.68 -14.25 -2.52
CA THR A 263 8.65 -15.17 -3.67
C THR A 263 10.03 -15.55 -4.20
N GLY A 264 11.04 -14.72 -3.99
CA GLY A 264 12.38 -14.87 -4.52
C GLY A 264 13.37 -15.52 -3.54
N SER A 265 14.64 -15.44 -3.91
CA SER A 265 15.76 -16.02 -3.15
C SER A 265 16.99 -15.09 -3.16
N ARG A 266 16.76 -13.77 -3.07
CA ARG A 266 17.87 -12.82 -2.95
C ARG A 266 18.65 -13.07 -1.65
N PRO A 267 19.98 -12.95 -1.66
CA PRO A 267 20.77 -13.11 -0.45
C PRO A 267 20.47 -11.99 0.55
N PHE A 268 20.65 -12.30 1.83
CA PHE A 268 20.72 -11.27 2.87
C PHE A 268 22.04 -10.53 2.75
N LEU A 269 22.03 -9.22 2.99
CA LEU A 269 23.23 -8.39 3.04
C LEU A 269 23.43 -7.91 4.48
N ALA A 270 24.66 -8.06 4.98
CA ALA A 270 25.08 -7.42 6.20
C ALA A 270 25.11 -5.90 6.04
N LEU A 271 25.11 -5.17 7.15
CA LEU A 271 25.15 -3.71 7.17
C LEU A 271 26.38 -3.21 7.92
N GLU A 272 27.14 -2.31 7.28
CA GLU A 272 28.18 -1.50 7.92
C GLU A 272 27.66 -0.07 8.04
N GLY A 273 27.13 0.26 9.22
CA GLY A 273 26.33 1.48 9.40
C GLY A 273 25.02 1.38 8.61
N TYR A 274 24.84 2.25 7.62
CA TYR A 274 23.66 2.26 6.73
C TYR A 274 23.93 1.66 5.33
N GLU A 275 25.16 1.21 5.08
CA GLU A 275 25.57 0.67 3.79
C GLU A 275 25.46 -0.85 3.76
N GLU A 276 25.05 -1.37 2.61
CA GLU A 276 25.08 -2.81 2.33
C GLU A 276 26.53 -3.28 2.19
N ALA A 277 26.87 -4.35 2.89
CA ALA A 277 28.18 -4.97 2.89
C ALA A 277 28.11 -6.38 2.27
N GLN A 278 28.86 -7.35 2.81
CA GLN A 278 28.89 -8.72 2.30
C GLN A 278 27.53 -9.44 2.39
N GLU A 279 27.34 -10.40 1.49
CA GLU A 279 26.26 -11.38 1.60
C GLU A 279 26.42 -12.23 2.86
N VAL A 280 25.29 -12.52 3.51
CA VAL A 280 25.18 -13.41 4.66
C VAL A 280 24.42 -14.64 4.21
N LYS A 281 25.04 -15.82 4.39
CA LYS A 281 24.38 -17.08 4.02
C LYS A 281 23.25 -17.40 5.00
N GLY A 282 22.20 -18.06 4.53
CA GLY A 282 21.05 -18.40 5.36
C GLY A 282 21.38 -19.22 6.61
N ASP A 283 22.44 -20.03 6.60
CA ASP A 283 22.89 -20.80 7.75
C ASP A 283 23.62 -19.96 8.81
N GLU A 284 24.24 -18.86 8.39
CA GLU A 284 24.95 -17.86 9.20
C GLU A 284 24.02 -16.78 9.77
N LEU A 285 22.78 -16.68 9.28
CA LEU A 285 21.80 -15.72 9.80
C LEU A 285 21.59 -15.91 11.31
N THR A 286 21.63 -14.79 12.03
CA THR A 286 21.27 -14.67 13.45
C THR A 286 20.26 -13.55 13.66
N ARG A 287 19.83 -13.33 14.90
CA ARG A 287 19.18 -12.07 15.30
C ARG A 287 20.05 -10.88 14.90
N GLY A 288 19.43 -9.82 14.38
CA GLY A 288 20.16 -8.67 13.85
C GLY A 288 19.37 -7.87 12.82
N ILE A 289 20.08 -6.97 12.14
CA ILE A 289 19.54 -6.09 11.11
C ILE A 289 20.23 -6.42 9.79
N TYR A 290 19.44 -6.61 8.74
CA TYR A 290 19.93 -6.97 7.42
C TYR A 290 19.23 -6.15 6.35
N SER A 291 19.83 -6.10 5.16
CA SER A 291 19.18 -5.58 3.96
C SER A 291 18.80 -6.72 3.00
N GLN A 292 17.73 -6.52 2.24
CA GLN A 292 17.23 -7.45 1.22
C GLN A 292 16.87 -8.83 1.79
N GLY A 293 17.46 -9.92 1.32
CA GLY A 293 17.13 -11.28 1.75
C GLY A 293 15.86 -11.87 1.14
N ASN A 294 15.42 -12.97 1.75
CA ASN A 294 14.25 -13.73 1.33
C ASN A 294 13.54 -14.42 2.52
N TRP A 295 12.25 -14.69 2.38
CA TRP A 295 11.42 -15.29 3.41
C TRP A 295 11.83 -16.72 3.77
N LYS A 296 12.31 -17.51 2.81
CA LYS A 296 12.67 -18.92 3.04
C LYS A 296 13.79 -19.05 4.08
N GLU A 297 14.84 -18.26 3.93
CA GLU A 297 15.96 -18.25 4.87
C GLU A 297 15.58 -17.58 6.21
N LEU A 298 14.77 -16.52 6.19
CA LEU A 298 14.25 -15.92 7.42
C LEU A 298 13.40 -16.91 8.24
N LYS A 299 12.52 -17.67 7.59
CA LYS A 299 11.73 -18.72 8.23
C LYS A 299 12.61 -19.84 8.80
N SER A 300 13.72 -20.18 8.12
CA SER A 300 14.71 -21.13 8.64
C SER A 300 15.38 -20.61 9.93
N LEU A 301 15.76 -19.33 9.97
CA LEU A 301 16.25 -18.68 11.18
C LEU A 301 15.22 -18.75 12.30
N PHE A 302 13.94 -18.48 12.02
CA PHE A 302 12.88 -18.57 13.02
C PHE A 302 12.72 -19.99 13.58
N GLY A 303 12.88 -21.02 12.74
CA GLY A 303 12.88 -22.40 13.21
C GLY A 303 14.03 -22.68 14.21
N LYS A 304 15.23 -22.17 13.93
CA LYS A 304 16.38 -22.25 14.86
C LYS A 304 16.11 -21.50 16.17
N ILE A 305 15.54 -20.30 16.10
CA ILE A 305 15.26 -19.46 17.27
C ILE A 305 14.20 -20.09 18.17
N THR A 306 13.12 -20.60 17.57
CA THR A 306 11.97 -21.15 18.30
C THR A 306 12.15 -22.61 18.71
N GLY A 307 13.12 -23.31 18.12
CA GLY A 307 13.29 -24.76 18.28
C GLY A 307 12.21 -25.58 17.56
N LYS A 308 11.44 -24.97 16.66
CA LYS A 308 10.36 -25.61 15.90
C LYS A 308 10.76 -25.80 14.44
N SER A 309 10.44 -26.95 13.86
CA SER A 309 10.69 -27.16 12.42
C SER A 309 9.84 -26.25 11.54
N GLU A 310 8.59 -26.01 11.94
CA GLU A 310 7.62 -25.19 11.22
C GLU A 310 6.98 -24.17 12.18
N PRO A 311 7.66 -23.05 12.48
CA PRO A 311 7.09 -22.00 13.33
C PRO A 311 5.88 -21.36 12.63
N LYS A 312 4.78 -21.19 13.38
CA LYS A 312 3.59 -20.49 12.84
C LYS A 312 3.87 -18.99 12.84
N CYS A 313 3.77 -18.36 11.68
CA CYS A 313 4.14 -16.96 11.50
C CYS A 313 2.94 -16.10 11.10
N LEU A 314 2.85 -14.91 11.69
CA LEU A 314 1.87 -13.87 11.37
C LEU A 314 2.60 -12.66 10.81
N TYR A 315 2.04 -12.00 9.80
CA TYR A 315 2.58 -10.75 9.27
C TYR A 315 1.50 -9.68 9.15
N LEU A 316 1.80 -8.48 9.63
CA LEU A 316 0.90 -7.33 9.64
C LEU A 316 1.41 -6.27 8.68
N GLY A 317 0.56 -5.77 7.79
CA GLY A 317 0.92 -4.71 6.85
C GLY A 317 -0.28 -4.04 6.21
N ASP A 318 -0.04 -2.93 5.51
CA ASP A 318 -1.05 -2.09 4.88
C ASP A 318 -1.19 -2.37 3.37
N ASN A 319 -0.11 -2.73 2.68
CA ASN A 319 -0.14 -2.96 1.24
C ASN A 319 -0.78 -4.31 0.92
N LEU A 320 -1.98 -4.30 0.33
CA LEU A 320 -2.77 -5.51 0.10
C LEU A 320 -2.13 -6.53 -0.84
N ILE A 321 -1.22 -6.11 -1.71
CA ILE A 321 -0.50 -7.05 -2.58
C ILE A 321 0.76 -7.53 -1.88
N GLN A 322 1.61 -6.59 -1.47
CA GLN A 322 2.96 -6.88 -0.99
C GLN A 322 2.99 -7.46 0.43
N ASP A 323 2.01 -7.13 1.26
CA ASP A 323 1.96 -7.53 2.68
C ASP A 323 0.82 -8.48 3.03
N VAL A 324 -0.15 -8.68 2.13
CA VAL A 324 -1.32 -9.53 2.38
C VAL A 324 -1.41 -10.67 1.37
N PHE A 325 -1.68 -10.37 0.09
CA PHE A 325 -1.84 -11.38 -0.95
C PHE A 325 -0.59 -12.26 -1.12
N VAL A 326 0.59 -11.66 -1.28
CA VAL A 326 1.82 -12.42 -1.54
C VAL A 326 2.26 -13.23 -0.32
N PRO A 327 2.34 -12.65 0.90
CA PRO A 327 2.70 -13.43 2.09
C PRO A 327 1.76 -14.62 2.34
N ALA A 328 0.45 -14.41 2.21
CA ALA A 328 -0.53 -15.47 2.42
C ALA A 328 -0.55 -16.52 1.29
N GLY A 329 -0.51 -16.07 0.04
CA GLY A 329 -0.63 -16.94 -1.13
C GLY A 329 0.64 -17.71 -1.49
N HIS A 330 1.81 -17.13 -1.21
CA HIS A 330 3.10 -17.65 -1.70
C HIS A 330 4.12 -17.99 -0.61
N ALA A 331 3.96 -17.46 0.61
CA ALA A 331 4.90 -17.66 1.71
C ALA A 331 4.33 -18.45 2.91
N GLY A 332 3.04 -18.80 2.87
CA GLY A 332 2.37 -19.58 3.92
C GLY A 332 2.22 -18.83 5.25
N LEU A 333 2.22 -17.49 5.20
CA LEU A 333 1.99 -16.63 6.35
C LEU A 333 0.49 -16.44 6.56
N ASP A 334 0.03 -16.44 7.81
CA ASP A 334 -1.24 -15.75 8.09
C ASP A 334 -0.96 -14.25 8.09
N THR A 335 -1.95 -13.45 7.67
CA THR A 335 -1.79 -11.99 7.60
C THR A 335 -2.91 -11.24 8.31
N VAL A 336 -2.63 -10.03 8.75
CA VAL A 336 -3.63 -9.06 9.22
C VAL A 336 -3.40 -7.75 8.49
N VAL A 337 -4.46 -7.20 7.92
CA VAL A 337 -4.44 -5.94 7.19
C VAL A 337 -4.55 -4.78 8.18
N VAL A 338 -3.68 -3.79 8.05
CA VAL A 338 -3.84 -2.47 8.64
C VAL A 338 -4.38 -1.53 7.56
N SER A 339 -5.66 -1.18 7.59
CA SER A 339 -6.29 -0.31 6.58
C SER A 339 -6.70 1.02 7.20
N GLU A 340 -5.95 2.08 6.90
CA GLU A 340 -6.33 3.43 7.32
C GLU A 340 -7.64 3.87 6.63
N GLU A 341 -8.00 3.33 5.45
CA GLU A 341 -9.30 3.58 4.81
C GLU A 341 -10.47 3.13 5.68
N MET A 342 -10.34 2.00 6.37
CA MET A 342 -11.35 1.52 7.31
C MET A 342 -11.56 2.52 8.46
N HIS A 343 -10.50 3.22 8.85
CA HIS A 343 -10.57 4.30 9.82
C HIS A 343 -11.24 5.55 9.22
N ALA A 344 -10.84 5.94 8.00
CA ALA A 344 -11.32 7.15 7.34
C ALA A 344 -12.81 7.07 6.94
N GLU A 345 -13.26 5.95 6.38
CA GLU A 345 -14.67 5.73 5.99
C GLU A 345 -15.59 5.50 7.19
N GLY A 346 -15.00 5.20 8.35
CA GLY A 346 -15.72 4.80 9.54
C GLY A 346 -16.24 3.37 9.47
N MET A 347 -16.77 2.91 10.60
CA MET A 347 -17.23 1.53 10.77
C MET A 347 -18.63 1.51 11.39
N ASP A 348 -19.35 0.41 11.17
CA ASP A 348 -20.71 0.21 11.68
C ASP A 348 -20.77 0.49 13.18
N HIS A 349 -21.60 1.47 13.55
CA HIS A 349 -21.83 1.90 14.93
C HIS A 349 -20.57 2.39 15.70
N ILE A 350 -19.45 2.61 15.01
CA ILE A 350 -18.17 3.03 15.58
C ILE A 350 -17.65 4.25 14.82
N THR A 351 -17.69 5.39 15.49
CA THR A 351 -17.08 6.62 14.98
C THR A 351 -15.69 6.79 15.59
N LEU A 352 -14.66 6.52 14.80
CA LEU A 352 -13.28 6.87 15.10
C LEU A 352 -12.82 7.84 14.00
N PRO A 353 -12.59 9.13 14.30
CA PRO A 353 -12.22 10.10 13.28
C PRO A 353 -10.75 9.91 12.87
N HIS A 354 -10.51 9.67 11.58
CA HIS A 354 -9.17 9.76 11.02
C HIS A 354 -8.80 11.23 10.77
N PRO A 355 -7.65 11.73 11.25
CA PRO A 355 -7.28 13.14 11.13
C PRO A 355 -7.06 13.60 9.68
N ASP A 356 -6.79 12.67 8.77
CA ASP A 356 -6.60 12.92 7.33
C ASP A 356 -7.77 12.38 6.48
N ALA A 357 -8.94 12.12 7.07
CA ALA A 357 -10.07 11.50 6.37
C ALA A 357 -10.45 12.25 5.08
N GLU A 358 -10.45 13.58 5.09
CA GLU A 358 -10.79 14.39 3.90
C GLU A 358 -9.89 14.12 2.69
N THR A 359 -8.61 13.76 2.91
CA THR A 359 -7.66 13.43 1.84
C THR A 359 -7.80 11.98 1.38
N MET A 360 -8.24 11.08 2.26
CA MET A 360 -8.30 9.65 1.99
C MET A 360 -9.64 9.20 1.39
N LEU A 361 -10.70 9.96 1.67
CA LEU A 361 -12.04 9.73 1.15
C LEU A 361 -12.19 10.30 -0.26
N SER A 362 -13.03 9.65 -1.07
CA SER A 362 -13.39 10.16 -2.39
C SER A 362 -14.90 10.08 -2.57
N ASN A 363 -15.54 11.24 -2.67
CA ASN A 363 -16.93 11.37 -3.12
C ASN A 363 -17.01 11.19 -4.65
N TYR A 364 -15.95 11.57 -5.37
CA TYR A 364 -15.85 11.42 -6.83
C TYR A 364 -15.86 9.96 -7.27
N TRP A 365 -14.97 9.14 -6.69
CA TRP A 365 -14.83 7.73 -7.03
C TRP A 365 -15.69 6.82 -6.14
N GLY A 366 -16.17 7.30 -5.00
CA GLY A 366 -16.86 6.51 -3.98
C GLY A 366 -15.91 5.73 -3.09
N SER A 367 -16.43 4.78 -2.30
CA SER A 367 -15.69 3.96 -1.33
C SER A 367 -14.45 3.23 -1.89
N TYR A 368 -13.43 3.01 -1.07
CA TYR A 368 -12.30 2.12 -1.35
C TYR A 368 -12.72 0.64 -1.32
N PHE A 369 -13.72 0.31 -0.50
CA PHE A 369 -14.18 -1.06 -0.27
C PHE A 369 -15.25 -1.53 -1.26
N SER A 370 -15.95 -0.62 -1.93
CA SER A 370 -17.00 -0.95 -2.89
C SER A 370 -16.94 -0.07 -4.15
N VAL A 371 -17.65 -0.51 -5.18
CA VAL A 371 -17.73 0.18 -6.47
C VAL A 371 -19.19 0.24 -6.87
N LYS A 372 -19.66 1.44 -7.20
CA LYS A 372 -21.01 1.66 -7.71
C LYS A 372 -21.12 1.02 -9.10
N ILE A 373 -22.15 0.22 -9.33
CA ILE A 373 -22.40 -0.38 -10.64
C ILE A 373 -23.12 0.62 -11.53
N ASN A 374 -22.61 0.81 -12.74
CA ASN A 374 -23.35 1.52 -13.77
C ASN A 374 -24.46 0.60 -14.32
N ASN A 375 -25.71 0.84 -13.91
CA ASN A 375 -26.88 0.17 -14.47
C ASN A 375 -27.85 1.18 -15.13
N ASN A 376 -28.62 0.73 -16.11
CA ASN A 376 -29.57 1.56 -16.86
C ASN A 376 -30.90 1.77 -16.10
N ASN A 377 -31.06 1.16 -14.92
CA ASN A 377 -32.36 1.04 -14.24
C ASN A 377 -32.53 2.08 -13.12
N GLY A 378 -31.50 2.88 -12.82
CA GLY A 378 -31.54 3.94 -11.80
C GLY A 378 -31.45 3.45 -10.35
N GLU A 379 -31.37 2.14 -10.11
CA GLU A 379 -31.14 1.58 -8.78
C GLU A 379 -29.66 1.68 -8.40
N GLU A 380 -29.34 2.24 -7.24
CA GLU A 380 -27.98 2.21 -6.74
C GLU A 380 -27.64 0.79 -6.26
N LYS A 381 -26.70 0.16 -6.96
CA LYS A 381 -26.15 -1.13 -6.58
C LYS A 381 -24.64 -1.03 -6.48
N TYR A 382 -24.07 -1.66 -5.47
CA TYR A 382 -22.63 -1.70 -5.23
C TYR A 382 -22.12 -3.15 -5.33
N GLU A 383 -20.93 -3.32 -5.91
CA GLU A 383 -20.15 -4.56 -5.81
C GLU A 383 -18.89 -4.27 -5.00
N LYS A 384 -18.24 -5.31 -4.49
CA LYS A 384 -16.95 -5.13 -3.82
C LYS A 384 -15.90 -4.60 -4.78
N SER A 385 -15.01 -3.77 -4.25
CA SER A 385 -13.74 -3.51 -4.90
C SER A 385 -12.85 -4.75 -4.89
N TYR A 386 -11.88 -4.79 -5.79
CA TYR A 386 -10.84 -5.82 -5.78
C TYR A 386 -10.06 -5.85 -4.45
N TRP A 387 -9.89 -4.68 -3.83
CA TRP A 387 -9.18 -4.52 -2.56
C TRP A 387 -9.91 -5.21 -1.40
N SER A 388 -11.24 -5.05 -1.31
CA SER A 388 -12.06 -5.82 -0.37
C SER A 388 -11.98 -7.32 -0.61
N PHE A 389 -11.92 -7.74 -1.89
CA PHE A 389 -11.72 -9.15 -2.21
C PHE A 389 -10.39 -9.68 -1.66
N LEU A 390 -9.28 -8.94 -1.84
CA LEU A 390 -7.98 -9.34 -1.28
C LEU A 390 -7.99 -9.40 0.25
N ILE A 391 -8.56 -8.39 0.91
CA ILE A 391 -8.68 -8.35 2.37
C ILE A 391 -9.37 -9.62 2.89
N GLU A 392 -10.56 -9.92 2.36
CA GLU A 392 -11.39 -11.00 2.89
C GLU A 392 -10.87 -12.41 2.56
N ASN A 393 -10.11 -12.56 1.47
CA ASN A 393 -9.64 -13.88 1.03
C ASN A 393 -8.20 -14.21 1.46
N TYR A 394 -7.39 -13.20 1.78
CA TYR A 394 -5.96 -13.39 2.05
C TYR A 394 -5.51 -12.94 3.45
N SER A 395 -6.41 -12.39 4.28
CA SER A 395 -6.11 -12.05 5.66
C SER A 395 -6.98 -12.81 6.67
N LYS A 396 -6.53 -12.85 7.92
CA LYS A 396 -7.34 -13.30 9.07
C LYS A 396 -8.22 -12.18 9.60
N LEU A 397 -7.69 -10.95 9.61
CA LEU A 397 -8.34 -9.79 10.19
C LEU A 397 -7.99 -8.54 9.37
N CYS A 398 -8.93 -7.60 9.29
CA CYS A 398 -8.70 -6.24 8.84
C CYS A 398 -8.98 -5.29 10.00
N ILE A 399 -8.02 -4.43 10.32
CA ILE A 399 -8.10 -3.48 11.42
C ILE A 399 -7.75 -2.06 10.94
N PRO A 400 -8.37 -1.01 11.50
CA PRO A 400 -8.05 0.37 11.15
C PRO A 400 -6.72 0.86 11.74
N SER A 401 -6.20 0.16 12.75
CA SER A 401 -4.95 0.48 13.44
C SER A 401 -4.49 -0.68 14.32
N ILE A 402 -3.17 -0.92 14.38
CA ILE A 402 -2.55 -1.86 15.33
C ILE A 402 -2.95 -1.53 16.78
N LYS A 403 -3.24 -0.26 17.08
CA LYS A 403 -3.69 0.19 18.40
C LYS A 403 -4.87 -0.62 18.94
N LEU A 404 -5.78 -1.06 18.07
CA LEU A 404 -7.00 -1.75 18.50
C LEU A 404 -6.73 -3.19 18.94
N ILE A 405 -5.70 -3.84 18.41
CA ILE A 405 -5.28 -5.17 18.87
C ILE A 405 -4.29 -5.06 20.04
N ALA A 406 -3.43 -4.03 20.05
CA ALA A 406 -2.42 -3.79 21.08
C ALA A 406 -3.01 -3.57 22.49
N ARG A 407 -4.28 -3.14 22.56
CA ARG A 407 -5.02 -2.92 23.82
C ARG A 407 -5.57 -4.19 24.45
N ASN A 408 -5.44 -5.34 23.80
CA ASN A 408 -6.01 -6.60 24.27
C ASN A 408 -4.94 -7.62 24.66
N PRO A 409 -5.27 -8.56 25.54
CA PRO A 409 -4.45 -9.75 25.78
C PRO A 409 -4.18 -10.55 24.49
N LEU A 410 -3.03 -11.23 24.42
CA LEU A 410 -2.63 -12.02 23.25
C LEU A 410 -3.55 -13.22 23.00
N ASP A 411 -4.20 -13.74 24.03
CA ASP A 411 -5.15 -14.86 23.99
C ASP A 411 -6.59 -14.44 23.71
N LYS A 412 -6.84 -13.12 23.51
CA LYS A 412 -8.13 -12.64 23.02
C LYS A 412 -8.48 -13.33 21.71
N ILE A 413 -9.72 -13.81 21.66
CA ILE A 413 -10.30 -14.44 20.48
C ILE A 413 -10.96 -13.36 19.63
N TYR A 414 -10.58 -13.33 18.36
CA TYR A 414 -11.22 -12.52 17.34
C TYR A 414 -11.96 -13.46 16.39
N GLU A 415 -13.14 -13.04 15.92
CA GLU A 415 -13.70 -13.63 14.71
C GLU A 415 -12.77 -13.28 13.53
N SER A 416 -12.53 -14.24 12.66
CA SER A 416 -11.62 -14.05 11.53
C SER A 416 -12.33 -14.33 10.21
N PHE A 417 -11.77 -13.82 9.12
CA PHE A 417 -12.22 -14.23 7.80
C PHE A 417 -12.05 -15.74 7.61
N ASP A 418 -13.01 -16.31 6.89
CA ASP A 418 -13.03 -17.70 6.46
C ASP A 418 -13.50 -17.70 5.01
N LYS A 419 -12.72 -18.35 4.13
CA LYS A 419 -13.01 -18.42 2.69
C LYS A 419 -14.38 -19.06 2.40
N ASN A 420 -14.87 -19.88 3.32
CA ASN A 420 -16.15 -20.57 3.20
C ASN A 420 -17.31 -19.82 3.87
N ASP A 421 -17.03 -18.71 4.58
CA ASP A 421 -18.02 -17.98 5.36
C ASP A 421 -18.38 -16.64 4.71
N LEU A 422 -19.60 -16.55 4.18
CA LEU A 422 -20.11 -15.36 3.50
C LEU A 422 -20.43 -14.21 4.45
N THR A 423 -20.46 -14.44 5.77
CA THR A 423 -20.81 -13.44 6.78
C THR A 423 -19.69 -12.42 7.06
N ARG A 424 -18.44 -12.77 6.71
CA ARG A 424 -17.24 -11.89 6.66
C ARG A 424 -16.94 -11.20 7.99
N HIS A 425 -16.83 -11.99 9.05
CA HIS A 425 -16.59 -11.53 10.42
C HIS A 425 -15.14 -11.04 10.73
N GLY A 426 -14.25 -10.98 9.73
CA GLY A 426 -12.85 -10.59 9.95
C GLY A 426 -12.57 -9.08 9.96
N TYR A 427 -13.59 -8.22 9.84
CA TYR A 427 -13.42 -6.79 10.08
C TYR A 427 -13.53 -6.50 11.57
N TYR A 428 -12.49 -5.94 12.17
CA TYR A 428 -12.46 -5.61 13.59
C TYR A 428 -12.12 -4.13 13.79
N PRO A 429 -12.89 -3.39 14.60
CA PRO A 429 -13.93 -3.83 15.54
C PRO A 429 -15.33 -4.02 14.93
N ALA A 430 -15.58 -3.48 13.74
CA ALA A 430 -16.82 -3.63 13.00
C ALA A 430 -16.56 -3.48 11.50
N LYS A 431 -17.55 -3.72 10.64
CA LYS A 431 -17.40 -3.60 9.18
C LYS A 431 -17.22 -2.14 8.76
N PRO A 432 -16.45 -1.84 7.70
CA PRO A 432 -16.34 -0.49 7.17
C PRO A 432 -17.66 -0.04 6.56
N ASN A 433 -18.04 1.22 6.75
CA ASN A 433 -19.31 1.77 6.26
C ASN A 433 -19.45 1.66 4.74
N GLY A 434 -18.37 1.81 3.99
CA GLY A 434 -18.40 1.75 2.53
C GLY A 434 -18.40 0.34 1.93
N LEU A 435 -18.62 -0.72 2.73
CA LEU A 435 -18.67 -2.10 2.22
C LEU A 435 -19.95 -2.40 1.39
N PHE A 436 -21.03 -1.63 1.57
CA PHE A 436 -22.36 -1.89 1.02
C PHE A 436 -22.99 -0.70 0.30
#